data_AF-A0A6N6WNX8-F1
#
_entry.id   AF-A0A6N6WNX8-F1
#
_cell.length_a   1.000
_cell.length_b   1.000
_cell.length_c   1.000
_cell.angle_alpha   90.00
_cell.angle_beta   90.00
_cell.angle_gamma   90.00
#
_symmetry.space_group_name_H-M   'P 1'
#
loop_
_entity.id
_entity.type
_entity.pdbx_description
1 polymer ?
#
loop_
_entity_poly.entity_id
_entity_poly.type
_entity_poly.pdbx_seq_one_letter_code
_entity_poly.pdbx_strand_id
1 'polypeptide(L)'
;IPDTDGKLPDAAIFLFEPEKLLQIVREAVGSSALFAARFRECAARALLMPGRTPGHRTPLWQQRLRASQLLEIAQGYPDFPVILETLRECLQDVYDLPALERLMRRLNGGEIQISDVTTTTPSPFATSLLFGYVAEFMYQSDAPLAERRASVLSLDSELLRNLLGQVDPGELLDPQVIRQVEEELQRLAPGRRAKGEEGLFDLLRELGPMT
;
A
#
# COMPACT_ATOMS: atom_id res chain seq x y z
N ILE A 1 -7.62 -16.03 -6.04
CA ILE A 1 -8.22 -16.22 -4.69
C ILE A 1 -7.69 -17.57 -4.21
N PRO A 2 -7.05 -17.70 -3.03
CA PRO A 2 -6.73 -19.02 -2.53
C PRO A 2 -8.03 -19.78 -2.32
N ASP A 3 -8.08 -20.98 -2.87
CA ASP A 3 -9.21 -21.89 -2.82
C ASP A 3 -9.51 -22.22 -1.35
N THR A 4 -10.50 -21.56 -0.79
CA THR A 4 -11.01 -21.84 0.56
C THR A 4 -12.47 -22.17 0.35
N ASP A 5 -12.86 -23.41 0.63
CA ASP A 5 -14.21 -23.98 0.49
C ASP A 5 -15.27 -23.24 1.33
N GLY A 6 -15.53 -21.96 1.03
CA GLY A 6 -16.62 -21.14 1.56
C GLY A 6 -16.65 -20.89 3.08
N LYS A 7 -15.78 -21.53 3.88
CA LYS A 7 -15.69 -21.31 5.32
C LYS A 7 -14.59 -20.30 5.61
N LEU A 8 -15.01 -19.12 6.06
CA LEU A 8 -14.11 -18.18 6.70
C LEU A 8 -13.46 -18.89 7.91
N PRO A 9 -12.13 -18.81 8.06
CA PRO A 9 -11.46 -19.35 9.23
C PRO A 9 -11.93 -18.62 10.49
N ASP A 10 -12.15 -19.38 11.56
CA ASP A 10 -12.53 -18.90 12.90
C ASP A 10 -11.42 -18.06 13.52
N ALA A 11 -11.76 -17.13 14.40
CA ALA A 11 -10.88 -16.32 15.26
C ALA A 11 -9.73 -17.13 15.90
N ALA A 12 -9.94 -18.43 16.11
CA ALA A 12 -8.93 -19.38 16.57
C ALA A 12 -7.63 -19.38 15.75
N ILE A 13 -7.64 -18.95 14.47
CA ILE A 13 -6.41 -18.87 13.67
C ILE A 13 -5.38 -17.86 14.19
N PHE A 14 -5.82 -16.90 15.02
CA PHE A 14 -4.94 -15.90 15.63
C PHE A 14 -4.43 -16.32 17.01
N LEU A 15 -4.88 -17.48 17.52
CA LEU A 15 -4.47 -18.01 18.81
C LEU A 15 -3.30 -18.99 18.64
N PHE A 16 -2.18 -18.66 19.30
CA PHE A 16 -0.99 -19.49 19.31
C PHE A 16 -0.53 -19.75 20.74
N GLU A 17 0.07 -20.92 20.97
CA GLU A 17 0.90 -21.14 22.15
C GLU A 17 2.12 -20.20 22.07
N PRO A 18 2.41 -19.40 23.12
CA PRO A 18 3.44 -18.35 23.05
C PRO A 18 4.82 -18.89 22.68
N GLU A 19 5.20 -20.03 23.24
CA GLU A 19 6.48 -20.68 23.00
C GLU A 19 6.59 -21.17 21.54
N LYS A 20 5.51 -21.75 21.02
CA LYS A 20 5.45 -22.25 19.64
C LYS A 20 5.45 -21.11 18.62
N LEU A 21 4.79 -20.00 18.93
CA LEU A 21 4.76 -18.82 18.05
C LEU A 21 6.15 -18.28 17.77
N LEU A 22 7.00 -18.16 18.80
CA LEU A 22 8.36 -17.68 18.64
C LEU A 22 9.20 -18.58 17.73
N GLN A 23 9.00 -19.89 17.80
CA GLN A 23 9.65 -20.84 16.89
C GLN A 23 9.15 -20.66 15.45
N ILE A 24 7.84 -20.56 15.25
CA ILE A 24 7.24 -20.34 13.92
C ILE A 24 7.81 -19.07 13.28
N VAL A 25 7.88 -17.95 14.02
CA VAL A 25 8.41 -16.70 13.48
C VAL A 25 9.89 -16.84 13.09
N ARG A 26 10.70 -17.53 13.90
CA ARG A 26 12.13 -17.78 13.60
C ARG A 26 12.33 -18.64 12.37
N GLU A 27 11.47 -19.63 12.14
CA GLU A 27 11.55 -20.51 10.97
C GLU A 27 11.03 -19.81 9.70
N ALA A 28 9.98 -18.99 9.83
CA ALA A 28 9.36 -18.30 8.71
C ALA A 28 10.09 -17.03 8.27
N VAL A 29 10.84 -16.36 9.15
CA VAL A 29 11.44 -15.05 8.82
C VAL A 29 12.37 -15.12 7.62
N GLY A 30 13.13 -16.22 7.46
CA GLY A 30 14.14 -16.35 6.40
C GLY A 30 13.57 -16.34 4.97
N SER A 31 12.31 -16.71 4.80
CA SER A 31 11.60 -16.69 3.50
C SER A 31 10.73 -15.44 3.31
N SER A 32 10.73 -14.51 4.27
CA SER A 32 9.90 -13.31 4.21
C SER A 32 10.47 -12.23 3.29
N ALA A 33 9.59 -11.41 2.72
CA ALA A 33 9.99 -10.22 1.96
C ALA A 33 10.78 -9.22 2.82
N LEU A 34 10.46 -9.13 4.12
CA LEU A 34 11.22 -8.32 5.09
C LEU A 34 12.67 -8.76 5.15
N PHE A 35 12.92 -10.06 5.27
CA PHE A 35 14.28 -10.60 5.32
C PHE A 35 15.05 -10.30 4.05
N ALA A 36 14.46 -10.50 2.88
CA ALA A 36 15.10 -10.15 1.61
C ALA A 36 15.46 -8.65 1.52
N ALA A 37 14.57 -7.77 1.99
CA ALA A 37 14.81 -6.34 2.03
C ALA A 37 15.96 -5.95 2.98
N ARG A 38 15.99 -6.54 4.18
CA ARG A 38 17.04 -6.32 5.19
C ARG A 38 18.38 -6.92 4.78
N PHE A 39 18.38 -8.09 4.15
CA PHE A 39 19.59 -8.71 3.63
C PHE A 39 20.30 -7.81 2.63
N ARG A 40 19.56 -7.18 1.70
CA ARG A 40 20.11 -6.20 0.77
C ARG A 40 20.75 -5.01 1.49
N GLU A 41 20.14 -4.52 2.56
CA GLU A 41 20.67 -3.39 3.35
C GLU A 41 21.93 -3.79 4.12
N CYS A 42 21.92 -4.94 4.79
CA CYS A 42 23.09 -5.49 5.48
C CYS A 42 24.25 -5.77 4.51
N ALA A 43 23.99 -6.40 3.37
CA ALA A 43 25.00 -6.67 2.35
C ALA A 43 25.58 -5.39 1.73
N ALA A 44 24.75 -4.36 1.55
CA ALA A 44 25.19 -3.05 1.06
C ALA A 44 26.10 -2.36 2.09
N ARG A 45 25.69 -2.36 3.35
CA ARG A 45 26.43 -1.78 4.48
C ARG A 45 27.75 -2.50 4.75
N ALA A 46 27.78 -3.81 4.56
CA ALA A 46 28.98 -4.65 4.64
C ALA A 46 29.88 -4.56 3.38
N LEU A 47 29.52 -3.74 2.39
CA LEU A 47 30.25 -3.53 1.13
C LEU A 47 30.45 -4.82 0.30
N LEU A 48 29.55 -5.81 0.46
CA LEU A 48 29.60 -7.08 -0.28
C LEU A 48 28.98 -7.01 -1.68
N MET A 49 28.41 -5.86 -2.04
CA MET A 49 27.82 -5.60 -3.35
C MET A 49 28.59 -4.49 -4.09
N PRO A 50 29.80 -4.78 -4.61
CA PRO A 50 30.65 -3.76 -5.21
C PRO A 50 29.99 -3.09 -6.42
N GLY A 51 29.93 -1.75 -6.42
CA GLY A 51 29.44 -0.97 -7.56
C GLY A 51 30.35 -1.09 -8.79
N ARG A 52 29.83 -0.80 -9.99
CA ARG A 52 30.67 -0.77 -11.22
C ARG A 52 31.63 0.42 -11.24
N THR A 53 31.21 1.54 -10.66
CA THR A 53 31.98 2.79 -10.65
C THR A 53 32.23 3.21 -9.21
N PRO A 54 33.49 3.24 -8.75
CA PRO A 54 33.84 3.77 -7.43
C PRO A 54 33.32 5.21 -7.26
N GLY A 55 32.81 5.55 -6.08
CA GLY A 55 32.30 6.89 -5.77
C GLY A 55 30.87 7.19 -6.23
N HIS A 56 30.22 6.30 -6.99
CA HIS A 56 28.83 6.46 -7.41
C HIS A 56 27.89 5.49 -6.71
N ARG A 57 26.68 5.97 -6.37
CA ARG A 57 25.62 5.09 -5.82
C ARG A 57 25.10 4.16 -6.91
N THR A 58 25.03 2.87 -6.59
CA THR A 58 24.40 1.86 -7.46
C THR A 58 22.88 2.08 -7.51
N PRO A 59 22.24 2.06 -8.70
CA PRO A 59 20.78 2.12 -8.82
C PRO A 59 20.07 1.04 -8.01
N LEU A 60 18.91 1.37 -7.43
CA LEU A 60 18.19 0.46 -6.50
C LEU A 60 17.83 -0.89 -7.14
N TRP A 61 17.36 -0.90 -8.39
CA TRP A 61 17.01 -2.13 -9.11
C TRP A 61 18.21 -3.08 -9.21
N GLN A 62 19.41 -2.53 -9.44
CA GLN A 62 20.64 -3.30 -9.55
C GLN A 62 21.10 -3.81 -8.19
N GLN A 63 20.89 -3.03 -7.11
CA GLN A 63 21.11 -3.50 -5.74
C GLN A 63 20.18 -4.68 -5.40
N ARG A 64 18.90 -4.61 -5.80
CA ARG A 64 17.93 -5.69 -5.59
C ARG A 64 18.36 -6.98 -6.29
N LEU A 65 18.70 -6.90 -7.58
CA LEU A 65 19.15 -8.05 -8.35
C LEU A 65 20.38 -8.73 -7.73
N ARG A 66 21.40 -7.93 -7.38
CA ARG A 66 22.65 -8.46 -6.79
C ARG A 66 22.45 -9.03 -5.40
N ALA A 67 21.62 -8.40 -4.58
CA ALA A 67 21.30 -8.91 -3.25
C ALA A 67 20.55 -10.24 -3.34
N SER A 68 19.61 -10.39 -4.30
CA SER A 68 18.90 -11.66 -4.53
C SER A 68 19.89 -12.78 -4.90
N GLN A 69 20.77 -12.53 -5.88
CA GLN A 69 21.78 -13.50 -6.30
C GLN A 69 22.74 -13.87 -5.17
N LEU A 70 23.16 -12.89 -4.37
CA LEU A 70 24.00 -13.14 -3.20
C LEU A 70 23.25 -13.97 -2.15
N LEU A 71 21.97 -13.68 -1.92
CA LEU A 71 21.15 -14.40 -0.96
C LEU A 71 20.95 -15.86 -1.36
N GLU A 72 20.67 -16.13 -2.64
CA GLU A 72 20.54 -17.50 -3.18
C GLU A 72 21.79 -18.34 -2.89
N ILE A 73 22.98 -17.76 -3.02
CA ILE A 73 24.25 -18.44 -2.69
C ILE A 73 24.41 -18.56 -1.18
N ALA A 74 24.15 -17.48 -0.45
CA ALA A 74 24.36 -17.42 0.99
C ALA A 74 23.44 -18.37 1.77
N GLN A 75 22.25 -18.70 1.25
CA GLN A 75 21.34 -19.69 1.85
C GLN A 75 21.97 -21.08 2.03
N GLY A 76 22.98 -21.43 1.23
CA GLY A 76 23.77 -22.65 1.42
C GLY A 76 24.76 -22.60 2.59
N TYR A 77 24.93 -21.44 3.23
CA TYR A 77 25.89 -21.17 4.30
C TYR A 77 25.20 -20.49 5.49
N PRO A 78 24.59 -21.25 6.41
CA PRO A 78 23.85 -20.70 7.56
C PRO A 78 24.69 -19.78 8.46
N ASP A 79 25.99 -20.05 8.57
CA ASP A 79 26.92 -19.26 9.39
C ASP A 79 27.44 -18.00 8.69
N PHE A 80 26.92 -17.68 7.49
CA PHE A 80 27.33 -16.47 6.79
C PHE A 80 26.97 -15.22 7.62
N PRO A 81 27.94 -14.36 7.99
CA PRO A 81 27.70 -13.30 8.96
C PRO A 81 26.56 -12.33 8.60
N VAL A 82 26.37 -12.07 7.30
CA VAL A 82 25.29 -11.19 6.84
C VAL A 82 23.91 -11.85 6.97
N ILE A 83 23.80 -13.18 6.86
CA ILE A 83 22.55 -13.88 7.18
C ILE A 83 22.25 -13.74 8.67
N LEU A 84 23.23 -14.02 9.53
CA LEU A 84 23.07 -13.92 10.99
C LEU A 84 22.68 -12.51 11.42
N GLU A 85 23.32 -11.48 10.88
CA GLU A 85 22.98 -10.09 11.17
C GLU A 85 21.58 -9.73 10.65
N THR A 86 21.20 -10.23 9.47
CA THR A 86 19.86 -9.97 8.93
C THR A 86 18.78 -10.64 9.79
N LEU A 87 19.01 -11.87 10.25
CA LEU A 87 18.11 -12.55 11.19
C LEU A 87 18.00 -11.75 12.50
N ARG A 88 19.12 -11.27 13.02
CA ARG A 88 19.15 -10.44 14.24
C ARG A 88 18.37 -9.14 14.04
N GLU A 89 18.60 -8.40 12.96
CA GLU A 89 17.89 -7.14 12.67
C GLU A 89 16.38 -7.39 12.52
N CYS A 90 15.95 -8.42 11.77
CA CYS A 90 14.54 -8.75 11.64
C CYS A 90 13.88 -9.13 12.97
N LEU A 91 14.51 -10.01 13.76
CA LEU A 91 13.91 -10.58 14.97
C LEU A 91 14.01 -9.68 16.21
N GLN A 92 14.97 -8.75 16.24
CA GLN A 92 15.24 -7.91 17.42
C GLN A 92 14.93 -6.43 17.20
N ASP A 93 15.17 -5.90 15.99
CA ASP A 93 15.01 -4.46 15.74
C ASP A 93 13.70 -4.15 15.04
N VAL A 94 13.25 -5.03 14.14
CA VAL A 94 12.00 -4.83 13.40
C VAL A 94 10.80 -5.43 14.13
N TYR A 95 10.90 -6.68 14.58
CA TYR A 95 9.85 -7.35 15.33
C TYR A 95 9.96 -7.12 16.83
N ASP A 96 8.84 -6.85 17.48
CA ASP A 96 8.72 -6.89 18.94
C ASP A 96 8.18 -8.26 19.39
N LEU A 97 9.06 -9.27 19.33
CA LEU A 97 8.74 -10.63 19.77
C LEU A 97 8.34 -10.70 21.25
N PRO A 98 8.98 -9.96 22.19
CA PRO A 98 8.53 -9.93 23.57
C PRO A 98 7.09 -9.40 23.73
N ALA A 99 6.68 -8.36 22.99
CA ALA A 99 5.30 -7.88 23.03
C ALA A 99 4.32 -8.90 22.44
N LEU A 100 4.69 -9.56 21.34
CA LEU A 100 3.88 -10.61 20.74
C LEU A 100 3.68 -11.79 21.71
N GLU A 101 4.73 -12.22 22.41
CA GLU A 101 4.63 -13.27 23.42
C GLU A 101 3.69 -12.86 24.57
N ARG A 102 3.84 -11.63 25.10
CA ARG A 102 2.94 -11.10 26.13
C ARG A 102 1.49 -11.03 25.65
N LEU A 103 1.27 -10.62 24.41
CA LEU A 103 -0.07 -10.56 23.81
C LEU A 103 -0.71 -11.95 23.77
N MET A 104 0.03 -12.97 23.30
CA MET A 104 -0.46 -14.35 23.27
C MET A 104 -0.72 -14.92 24.66
N ARG A 105 0.13 -14.63 25.64
CA ARG A 105 -0.12 -15.03 27.04
C ARG A 105 -1.43 -14.44 27.58
N ARG A 106 -1.71 -13.17 27.30
CA ARG A 106 -2.94 -12.48 27.73
C ARG A 106 -4.18 -12.99 27.00
N LEU A 107 -4.06 -13.31 25.71
CA LEU A 107 -5.12 -13.97 24.94
C LEU A 107 -5.44 -15.36 25.52
N ASN A 108 -4.42 -16.20 25.73
CA ASN A 108 -4.62 -17.56 26.28
C ASN A 108 -5.07 -17.55 27.76
N GLY A 109 -4.70 -16.51 28.52
CA GLY A 109 -5.16 -16.29 29.89
C GLY A 109 -6.59 -15.71 29.99
N GLY A 110 -7.21 -15.35 28.87
CA GLY A 110 -8.55 -14.77 28.84
C GLY A 110 -8.64 -13.30 29.27
N GLU A 111 -7.50 -12.64 29.51
CA GLU A 111 -7.47 -11.19 29.78
C GLU A 111 -7.83 -10.37 28.55
N ILE A 112 -7.52 -10.89 27.35
CA ILE A 112 -7.91 -10.33 26.07
C ILE A 112 -8.84 -11.34 25.41
N GLN A 113 -10.00 -10.85 24.96
CA GLN A 113 -10.99 -11.66 24.26
C GLN A 113 -10.95 -11.40 22.77
N ILE A 114 -11.13 -12.44 21.97
CA ILE A 114 -11.34 -12.33 20.53
C ILE A 114 -12.83 -12.52 20.25
N SER A 115 -13.43 -11.60 19.50
CA SER A 115 -14.81 -11.67 19.06
C SER A 115 -14.87 -11.76 17.54
N ASP A 116 -15.48 -12.82 17.03
CA ASP A 116 -15.75 -12.95 15.60
C ASP A 116 -17.05 -12.24 15.22
N VAL A 117 -16.98 -11.38 14.19
CA VAL A 117 -18.12 -10.62 13.67
C VAL A 117 -18.10 -10.67 12.15
N THR A 118 -19.14 -11.26 11.56
CA THR A 118 -19.34 -11.25 10.11
C THR A 118 -20.16 -10.04 9.70
N THR A 119 -19.59 -9.19 8.85
CA THR A 119 -20.28 -8.01 8.31
C THR A 119 -20.56 -8.17 6.81
N THR A 120 -21.66 -7.61 6.33
CA THR A 120 -22.02 -7.62 4.90
C THR A 120 -21.20 -6.62 4.08
N THR A 121 -20.72 -5.56 4.73
CA THR A 121 -19.80 -4.56 4.18
C THR A 121 -18.61 -4.36 5.14
N PRO A 122 -17.43 -3.95 4.65
CA PRO A 122 -16.30 -3.65 5.52
C PRO A 122 -16.63 -2.60 6.57
N SER A 123 -16.27 -2.85 7.84
CA SER A 123 -16.41 -1.86 8.91
C SER A 123 -15.44 -0.68 8.71
N PRO A 124 -15.68 0.51 9.31
CA PRO A 124 -14.77 1.65 9.15
C PRO A 124 -13.28 1.34 9.45
N PHE A 125 -13.02 0.46 10.41
CA PHE A 125 -11.66 -0.01 10.72
C PHE A 125 -11.12 -0.96 9.64
N ALA A 126 -11.93 -1.93 9.19
CA ALA A 126 -11.53 -2.85 8.14
C ALA A 126 -11.28 -2.13 6.81
N THR A 127 -12.11 -1.14 6.48
CA THR A 127 -11.96 -0.37 5.24
C THR A 127 -10.62 0.34 5.19
N SER A 128 -10.19 0.97 6.29
CA SER A 128 -8.87 1.61 6.39
C SER A 128 -7.72 0.62 6.13
N LEU A 129 -7.84 -0.63 6.61
CA LEU A 129 -6.85 -1.68 6.38
C LEU A 129 -6.87 -2.21 4.94
N LEU A 130 -8.04 -2.32 4.31
CA LEU A 130 -8.18 -2.77 2.91
C LEU A 130 -7.47 -1.82 1.95
N PHE A 131 -7.52 -0.51 2.17
CA PHE A 131 -6.75 0.45 1.36
C PHE A 131 -5.24 0.27 1.53
N GLY A 132 -4.77 0.03 2.75
CA GLY A 132 -3.36 -0.29 3.02
C GLY A 132 -2.90 -1.56 2.32
N TYR A 133 -3.70 -2.62 2.39
CA TYR A 133 -3.45 -3.89 1.71
C TYR A 133 -3.36 -3.73 0.19
N VAL A 134 -4.28 -2.95 -0.41
CA VAL A 134 -4.26 -2.66 -1.86
C VAL A 134 -3.02 -1.85 -2.25
N ALA A 135 -2.66 -0.82 -1.47
CA ALA A 135 -1.48 -0.02 -1.75
C ALA A 135 -0.19 -0.85 -1.66
N GLU A 136 -0.06 -1.70 -0.64
CA GLU A 136 1.11 -2.55 -0.44
C GLU A 136 1.26 -3.58 -1.58
N PHE A 137 0.18 -4.23 -2.01
CA PHE A 137 0.21 -5.17 -3.14
C PHE A 137 0.48 -4.49 -4.49
N MET A 138 -0.01 -3.26 -4.71
CA MET A 138 0.27 -2.51 -5.95
C MET A 138 1.75 -2.20 -6.14
N TYR A 139 2.52 -2.07 -5.05
CA TYR A 139 3.95 -1.74 -5.11
C TYR A 139 4.87 -2.94 -4.82
N GLN A 140 4.34 -4.10 -4.40
CA GLN A 140 5.13 -5.27 -4.04
C GLN A 140 5.51 -6.19 -5.22
N SER A 141 4.86 -6.15 -6.39
CA SER A 141 5.11 -7.17 -7.44
C SER A 141 5.19 -6.66 -8.88
N ASP A 142 6.29 -7.02 -9.56
CA ASP A 142 6.34 -7.17 -11.02
C ASP A 142 5.57 -8.44 -11.46
N ALA A 143 4.31 -8.60 -11.03
CA ALA A 143 3.47 -9.73 -11.44
C ALA A 143 2.83 -9.48 -12.83
N PRO A 144 2.59 -10.52 -13.66
CA PRO A 144 2.02 -10.39 -15.00
C PRO A 144 0.61 -9.76 -15.00
N LEU A 145 0.32 -8.96 -16.02
CA LEU A 145 -0.93 -8.20 -16.19
C LEU A 145 -2.24 -9.01 -16.07
N ALA A 146 -2.19 -10.33 -16.28
CA ALA A 146 -3.36 -11.20 -16.20
C ALA A 146 -3.85 -11.40 -14.75
N GLU A 147 -2.94 -11.54 -13.79
CA GLU A 147 -3.27 -11.64 -12.36
C GLU A 147 -3.73 -10.28 -11.78
N ARG A 148 -3.29 -9.17 -12.39
CA ARG A 148 -3.74 -7.80 -12.08
C ARG A 148 -5.20 -7.56 -12.43
N ARG A 149 -5.70 -8.11 -13.55
CA ARG A 149 -7.10 -7.90 -13.99
C ARG A 149 -8.09 -8.60 -13.07
N ALA A 150 -7.78 -9.81 -12.61
CA ALA A 150 -8.66 -10.57 -11.74
C ALA A 150 -8.81 -9.95 -10.34
N SER A 151 -7.78 -9.26 -9.85
CA SER A 151 -7.76 -8.59 -8.54
C SER A 151 -8.40 -7.19 -8.59
N VAL A 152 -8.21 -6.43 -9.67
CA VAL A 152 -8.84 -5.11 -9.86
C VAL A 152 -10.36 -5.23 -10.13
N LEU A 153 -10.82 -6.29 -10.79
CA LEU A 153 -12.25 -6.55 -11.02
C LEU A 153 -13.02 -6.98 -9.76
N SER A 154 -12.33 -7.22 -8.64
CA SER A 154 -12.93 -7.52 -7.32
C SER A 154 -13.08 -6.27 -6.43
N LEU A 155 -12.68 -5.09 -6.91
CA LEU A 155 -12.88 -3.84 -6.19
C LEU A 155 -14.27 -3.30 -6.52
N ASP A 156 -15.14 -3.31 -5.51
CA ASP A 156 -16.45 -2.72 -5.63
C ASP A 156 -16.31 -1.21 -5.85
N SER A 157 -16.68 -0.76 -7.05
CA SER A 157 -16.65 0.66 -7.43
C SER A 157 -17.48 1.55 -6.50
N GLU A 158 -18.40 0.98 -5.72
CA GLU A 158 -19.13 1.67 -4.65
C GLU A 158 -18.28 1.88 -3.39
N LEU A 159 -17.41 0.94 -2.99
CA LEU A 159 -16.49 1.13 -1.87
C LEU A 159 -15.45 2.22 -2.15
N LEU A 160 -14.95 2.29 -3.39
CA LEU A 160 -14.08 3.37 -3.83
C LEU A 160 -14.81 4.72 -3.84
N ARG A 161 -16.07 4.77 -4.27
CA ARG A 161 -16.89 5.99 -4.27
C ARG A 161 -17.23 6.49 -2.86
N ASN A 162 -17.57 5.58 -1.95
CA ASN A 162 -17.89 5.92 -0.57
C ASN A 162 -16.66 6.40 0.22
N LEU A 163 -15.44 5.97 -0.13
CA LEU A 163 -14.21 6.43 0.54
C LEU A 163 -13.50 7.60 -0.10
N LEU A 164 -13.62 7.78 -1.41
CA LEU A 164 -13.12 8.96 -2.09
C LEU A 164 -13.88 10.23 -1.70
N GLY A 165 -14.94 10.08 -0.91
CA GLY A 165 -15.69 11.19 -0.35
C GLY A 165 -16.15 12.11 -1.45
N GLN A 166 -17.27 11.79 -2.10
CA GLN A 166 -18.07 12.91 -2.61
C GLN A 166 -18.57 13.68 -1.39
N VAL A 167 -17.71 14.56 -0.86
CA VAL A 167 -18.20 15.88 -0.50
C VAL A 167 -18.77 16.40 -1.80
N ASP A 168 -20.08 16.61 -1.82
CA ASP A 168 -20.77 17.19 -2.96
C ASP A 168 -19.94 18.41 -3.39
N PRO A 169 -19.46 18.53 -4.64
CA PRO A 169 -18.58 19.66 -5.02
C PRO A 169 -19.19 21.02 -4.68
N GLY A 170 -20.52 21.08 -4.53
CA GLY A 170 -21.25 22.25 -4.04
C GLY A 170 -20.97 22.68 -2.58
N GLU A 171 -20.45 21.79 -1.71
CA GLU A 171 -20.08 22.14 -0.34
C GLU A 171 -18.63 22.69 -0.22
N LEU A 172 -17.77 22.39 -1.20
CA LEU A 172 -16.36 22.84 -1.22
C LEU A 172 -16.13 24.14 -2.00
N LEU A 173 -17.06 24.48 -2.90
CA LEU A 173 -16.94 25.65 -3.77
C LEU A 173 -17.83 26.77 -3.25
N ASP A 174 -17.24 27.94 -3.02
CA ASP A 174 -18.01 29.13 -2.66
C ASP A 174 -19.01 29.45 -3.80
N PRO A 175 -20.32 29.50 -3.52
CA PRO A 175 -21.33 29.82 -4.52
C PRO A 175 -21.09 31.15 -5.25
N GLN A 176 -20.41 32.10 -4.61
CA GLN A 176 -20.01 33.36 -5.24
C GLN A 176 -18.94 33.15 -6.32
N VAL A 177 -17.99 32.26 -6.09
CA VAL A 177 -16.93 31.93 -7.04
C VAL A 177 -17.51 31.19 -8.24
N ILE A 178 -18.44 30.26 -8.02
CA ILE A 178 -19.15 29.56 -9.11
C ILE A 178 -19.86 30.58 -10.00
N ARG A 179 -20.66 31.47 -9.39
CA ARG A 179 -21.40 32.50 -10.12
C ARG A 179 -20.48 33.43 -10.90
N GLN A 180 -19.35 33.84 -10.30
CA GLN A 180 -18.37 34.68 -10.98
C GLN A 180 -17.79 33.97 -12.21
N VAL A 181 -17.41 32.69 -12.08
CA VAL A 181 -16.84 31.90 -13.19
C VAL A 181 -17.89 31.69 -14.29
N GLU A 182 -19.15 31.42 -13.93
CA GLU A 182 -20.25 31.35 -14.90
C GLU A 182 -20.45 32.66 -15.66
N GLU A 183 -20.46 33.81 -14.96
CA GLU A 183 -20.56 35.13 -15.58
C GLU A 183 -19.35 35.45 -16.48
N GLU A 184 -18.15 35.00 -16.13
CA GLU A 184 -16.94 35.14 -16.96
C GLU A 184 -17.00 34.27 -18.21
N LEU A 185 -17.40 33.01 -18.07
CA LEU A 185 -17.53 32.07 -19.18
C LEU A 185 -18.63 32.50 -20.14
N GLN A 186 -19.78 32.98 -19.64
CA GLN A 186 -20.85 33.54 -20.46
C GLN A 186 -20.54 34.94 -21.03
N ARG A 187 -19.32 35.47 -20.79
CA ARG A 187 -18.89 36.82 -21.20
C ARG A 187 -19.79 37.95 -20.66
N LEU A 188 -20.49 37.74 -19.54
CA LEU A 188 -21.34 38.72 -18.86
C LEU A 188 -20.56 39.59 -17.87
N ALA A 189 -19.45 39.07 -17.34
CA ALA A 189 -18.57 39.78 -16.41
C ALA A 189 -18.00 41.07 -17.07
N PRO A 190 -17.91 42.20 -16.34
CA PRO A 190 -17.56 43.51 -16.92
C PRO A 190 -16.25 43.55 -17.73
N GLY A 191 -15.27 42.73 -17.35
CA GLY A 191 -13.98 42.61 -18.06
C GLY A 191 -13.97 41.68 -19.26
N ARG A 192 -15.00 40.83 -19.44
CA ARG A 192 -15.09 39.80 -20.47
C ARG A 192 -16.14 40.09 -21.55
N ARG A 193 -16.96 41.13 -21.37
CA ARG A 193 -17.98 41.58 -22.34
C ARG A 193 -17.36 41.87 -23.70
N ALA A 194 -18.06 41.44 -24.75
CA ALA A 194 -17.69 41.74 -26.12
C ALA A 194 -17.61 43.26 -26.35
N LYS A 195 -16.62 43.69 -27.12
CA LYS A 195 -16.43 45.10 -27.52
C LYS A 195 -16.25 45.16 -29.03
N GLY A 196 -17.01 46.04 -29.68
CA GLY A 196 -16.97 46.21 -31.14
C GLY A 196 -17.51 45.00 -31.91
N GLU A 197 -17.40 45.07 -33.24
CA GLU A 197 -17.95 44.07 -34.16
C GLU A 197 -17.17 42.75 -34.13
N GLU A 198 -15.83 42.81 -34.00
CA GLU A 198 -14.97 41.61 -33.90
C GLU A 198 -15.26 40.81 -32.61
N GLY A 199 -15.53 41.50 -31.50
CA GLY A 199 -15.87 40.86 -30.23
C GLY A 199 -17.19 40.09 -30.28
N LEU A 200 -18.11 40.46 -31.18
CA LEU A 200 -19.36 39.71 -31.39
C LEU A 200 -19.11 38.38 -32.10
N PHE A 201 -18.20 38.36 -33.08
CA PHE A 201 -17.81 37.15 -33.78
C PHE A 201 -17.11 36.16 -32.84
N ASP A 202 -16.20 36.64 -32.00
CA ASP A 202 -15.55 35.82 -30.98
C ASP A 202 -16.53 35.24 -29.96
N LEU A 203 -17.57 36.00 -29.59
CA LEU A 203 -18.60 35.52 -28.68
C LEU A 203 -19.38 34.34 -29.27
N LEU A 204 -19.78 34.44 -30.54
CA LEU A 204 -20.45 33.34 -31.25
C LEU A 204 -19.52 32.13 -31.46
N ARG A 205 -18.22 32.36 -31.69
CA ARG A 205 -17.22 31.32 -31.86
C ARG A 205 -16.97 30.52 -30.59
N GLU A 206 -16.92 31.20 -29.44
CA GLU A 206 -16.56 30.58 -28.16
C GLU A 206 -17.76 30.00 -27.41
N LEU A 207 -18.92 30.65 -27.47
CA LEU A 207 -20.11 30.22 -26.76
C LEU A 207 -21.06 29.38 -27.60
N GLY A 208 -20.89 29.41 -28.93
CA GLY A 208 -21.80 28.76 -29.85
C GLY A 208 -23.17 29.44 -29.91
N PRO A 209 -24.16 28.81 -30.55
CA PRO A 209 -25.52 29.32 -30.63
C PRO A 209 -26.17 29.28 -29.24
N MET A 210 -26.33 30.45 -28.62
CA MET A 210 -27.09 30.63 -27.38
C MET A 210 -28.59 30.68 -27.75
N THR A 211 -29.35 29.66 -27.36
CA THR A 211 -30.82 29.67 -27.38
C THR A 211 -31.37 30.07 -26.04
#